data_AF-A0A7W5Z7P1-F1
#
_entry.id   AF-A0A7W5Z7P1-F1
#
_cell.length_a   1.000
_cell.length_b   1.000
_cell.length_c   1.000
_cell.angle_alpha   90.00
_cell.angle_beta   90.00
_cell.angle_gamma   90.00
#
_symmetry.space_group_name_H-M   'P 1'
#
loop_
_entity.id
_entity.type
_entity.pdbx_description
1 polymer ?
#
loop_
_entity_poly.entity_id
_entity_poly.type
_entity_poly.pdbx_seq_one_letter_code
_entity_poly.pdbx_strand_id
1 'polypeptide(L)'
;MVEIDAVVPWEEFRPTLERVWRKPDAERKSRAGRKPMDAVLMFKTLVLGALYNLSDDQIEYQVRDRLSFMRFLGLGLEDRVPDAKTVWLYREALAQAGLVEALFKQFDGYLASRHGSGESVRLLRTYPELKLV
;
A
#
# COMPACT_ATOMS: atom_id res chain seq x y z
N MET A 1 -7.00 -9.50 8.95
CA MET A 1 -6.43 -9.67 7.60
C MET A 1 -7.45 -10.25 6.63
N VAL A 2 -7.89 -11.51 6.80
CA VAL A 2 -8.85 -12.15 5.87
C VAL A 2 -10.17 -11.38 5.74
N GLU A 3 -10.67 -10.80 6.84
CA GLU A 3 -11.90 -10.00 6.82
C GLU A 3 -11.76 -8.69 6.04
N ILE A 4 -10.65 -7.97 6.19
CA ILE A 4 -10.36 -6.75 5.42
C ILE A 4 -10.24 -7.11 3.94
N ASP A 5 -9.50 -8.18 3.64
CA ASP A 5 -9.27 -8.65 2.28
C ASP A 5 -10.56 -9.04 1.56
N ALA A 6 -11.57 -9.53 2.30
CA ALA A 6 -12.87 -9.91 1.76
C ALA A 6 -13.85 -8.73 1.60
N VAL A 7 -13.66 -7.63 2.33
CA VAL A 7 -14.58 -6.47 2.33
C VAL A 7 -14.13 -5.41 1.34
N VAL A 8 -12.83 -5.25 1.16
CA VAL A 8 -12.27 -4.18 0.33
C VAL A 8 -12.14 -4.65 -1.11
N PRO A 9 -12.82 -4.03 -2.09
CA PRO A 9 -12.66 -4.35 -3.50
C PRO A 9 -11.37 -3.73 -4.02
N TRP A 10 -10.24 -4.38 -3.75
CA TRP A 10 -8.90 -3.83 -3.99
C TRP A 10 -8.62 -3.38 -5.44
N GLU A 11 -9.25 -4.04 -6.41
CA GLU A 11 -9.10 -3.71 -7.82
C GLU A 11 -9.72 -2.34 -8.17
N GLU A 12 -10.66 -1.82 -7.37
CA GLU A 12 -11.22 -0.46 -7.56
C GLU A 12 -10.16 0.64 -7.32
N PHE A 13 -9.09 0.34 -6.59
CA PHE A 13 -7.98 1.28 -6.37
C PHE A 13 -6.99 1.29 -7.54
N ARG A 14 -6.89 0.18 -8.30
CA ARG A 14 -5.87 -0.01 -9.34
C ARG A 14 -5.76 1.15 -10.33
N PRO A 15 -6.84 1.70 -10.90
CA PRO A 15 -6.73 2.80 -11.87
C PRO A 15 -6.02 4.03 -11.30
N THR A 16 -6.24 4.34 -10.03
CA THR A 16 -5.61 5.47 -9.34
C THR A 16 -4.15 5.15 -8.99
N LEU A 17 -3.89 3.94 -8.51
CA LEU A 17 -2.56 3.50 -8.11
C LEU A 17 -1.59 3.41 -9.30
N GLU A 18 -2.06 2.87 -10.43
CA GLU A 18 -1.22 2.71 -11.63
C GLU A 18 -0.81 4.05 -12.26
N ARG A 19 -1.59 5.13 -12.08
CA ARG A 19 -1.21 6.48 -12.53
C ARG A 19 0.08 6.99 -11.90
N VAL A 20 0.37 6.54 -10.68
CA VAL A 20 1.58 6.93 -9.93
C VAL A 20 2.67 5.90 -10.11
N TRP A 21 2.31 4.62 -10.02
CA TRP A 21 3.29 3.55 -10.04
C TRP A 21 3.92 3.33 -11.41
N ARG A 22 3.16 3.58 -12.48
CA ARG A 22 3.63 3.41 -13.84
C ARG A 22 4.22 4.73 -14.33
N LYS A 23 5.56 4.83 -14.27
CA LYS A 23 6.24 5.90 -15.01
C LYS A 23 5.83 5.82 -16.49
N PRO A 24 5.58 6.96 -17.17
CA PRO A 24 5.38 6.98 -18.61
C PRO A 24 6.53 6.23 -19.28
N ASP A 25 6.27 5.42 -20.31
CA ASP A 25 7.33 4.66 -21.00
C ASP A 25 8.46 5.58 -21.51
N ALA A 26 8.17 6.86 -21.75
CA ALA A 26 9.12 7.91 -22.11
C ALA A 26 10.20 8.21 -21.03
N GLU A 27 9.92 7.96 -19.75
CA GLU A 27 10.87 8.17 -18.65
C GLU A 27 11.66 6.91 -18.27
N ARG A 28 11.33 5.75 -18.87
CA ARG A 28 12.07 4.52 -18.62
C ARG A 28 13.38 4.55 -19.38
N LYS A 29 14.48 4.82 -18.65
CA LYS A 29 15.87 4.76 -19.17
C LYS A 29 16.22 3.43 -19.85
N SER A 30 15.47 2.35 -19.59
CA SER A 30 15.59 1.08 -20.29
C SER A 30 14.31 0.23 -20.18
N ARG A 31 13.92 -0.45 -21.26
CA ARG A 31 12.90 -1.51 -21.28
C ARG A 31 13.37 -2.80 -20.56
N ALA A 32 14.66 -2.94 -20.28
CA ALA A 32 15.27 -4.12 -19.65
C ALA A 32 15.21 -4.12 -18.11
N GLY A 33 14.59 -3.10 -17.49
CA GLY A 33 14.44 -3.04 -16.04
C GLY A 33 13.39 -4.04 -15.52
N ARG A 34 13.64 -4.57 -14.32
CA ARG A 34 12.69 -5.43 -13.57
C ARG A 34 11.30 -4.78 -13.56
N LYS A 35 10.26 -5.55 -13.87
CA LYS A 35 8.88 -5.06 -13.81
C LYS A 35 8.60 -4.53 -12.39
N PRO A 36 7.96 -3.35 -12.26
CA PRO A 36 7.47 -2.88 -10.97
C PRO A 36 6.57 -3.96 -10.33
N MET A 37 6.55 -4.03 -9.00
CA MET A 37 5.64 -4.91 -8.27
C MET A 37 4.19 -4.52 -8.55
N ASP A 38 3.22 -5.38 -8.25
CA ASP A 38 1.83 -5.05 -8.48
C ASP A 38 1.39 -3.83 -7.63
N ALA A 39 0.64 -2.90 -8.22
CA ALA A 39 0.26 -1.65 -7.57
C ALA A 39 -0.70 -1.85 -6.39
N VAL A 40 -1.60 -2.84 -6.50
CA VAL A 40 -2.54 -3.22 -5.43
C VAL A 40 -1.77 -3.87 -4.29
N LEU A 41 -0.82 -4.75 -4.59
CA LEU A 41 0.10 -5.32 -3.59
C LEU A 41 0.83 -4.22 -2.82
N MET A 42 1.40 -3.24 -3.51
CA MET A 42 2.10 -2.12 -2.88
C MET A 42 1.17 -1.29 -1.97
N PHE A 43 -0.08 -1.06 -2.39
CA PHE A 43 -1.05 -0.34 -1.56
C PHE A 43 -1.47 -1.16 -0.33
N LYS A 44 -1.72 -2.46 -0.49
CA LYS A 44 -1.95 -3.38 0.64
C LYS A 44 -0.78 -3.39 1.62
N THR A 45 0.46 -3.26 1.14
CA THR A 45 1.64 -3.12 2.00
C THR A 45 1.60 -1.84 2.84
N LEU A 46 1.18 -0.70 2.26
CA LEU A 46 1.00 0.55 3.00
C LEU A 46 -0.11 0.42 4.06
N VAL A 47 -1.25 -0.18 3.71
CA VAL A 47 -2.36 -0.46 4.63
C VAL A 47 -1.88 -1.35 5.78
N LEU A 48 -1.11 -2.39 5.49
CA LEU A 48 -0.54 -3.29 6.49
C LEU A 48 0.39 -2.53 7.45
N GLY A 49 1.27 -1.68 6.92
CA GLY A 49 2.09 -0.80 7.74
C GLY A 49 1.23 0.05 8.67
N ALA A 50 0.18 0.67 8.14
CA ALA A 50 -0.76 1.50 8.88
C ALA A 50 -1.51 0.77 10.00
N LEU A 51 -2.03 -0.43 9.73
CA LEU A 51 -2.81 -1.23 10.68
C LEU A 51 -1.97 -1.76 11.84
N TYR A 52 -0.71 -2.10 11.58
CA TYR A 52 0.19 -2.73 12.55
C TYR A 52 1.28 -1.79 13.07
N ASN A 53 1.21 -0.50 12.72
CA ASN A 53 2.19 0.52 13.08
C ASN A 53 3.63 0.10 12.74
N LEU A 54 3.84 -0.41 11.52
CA LEU A 54 5.15 -0.81 11.04
C LEU A 54 5.84 0.37 10.35
N SER A 55 7.14 0.54 10.61
CA SER A 55 7.97 1.39 9.74
C SER A 55 8.28 0.66 8.43
N ASP A 56 8.73 1.41 7.41
CA ASP A 56 9.11 0.85 6.11
C ASP A 56 10.22 -0.22 6.26
N ASP A 57 11.18 -0.03 7.17
CA ASP A 57 12.22 -1.01 7.52
C ASP A 57 11.65 -2.30 8.12
N GLN A 58 10.52 -2.19 8.82
CA GLN A 58 9.88 -3.34 9.45
C GLN A 58 9.07 -4.19 8.51
N ILE A 59 8.57 -3.61 7.42
CA ILE A 59 7.69 -4.32 6.48
C ILE A 59 8.36 -5.58 5.94
N GLU A 60 9.61 -5.49 5.49
CA GLU A 60 10.26 -6.61 4.80
C GLU A 60 10.37 -7.85 5.70
N TYR A 61 10.88 -7.68 6.92
CA TYR A 61 11.07 -8.81 7.83
C TYR A 61 9.74 -9.27 8.45
N GLN A 62 8.80 -8.37 8.77
CA GLN A 62 7.50 -8.75 9.34
C GLN A 62 6.63 -9.50 8.34
N VAL A 63 6.65 -9.12 7.06
CA VAL A 63 5.92 -9.84 6.01
C VAL A 63 6.52 -11.22 5.79
N ARG A 64 7.85 -11.37 5.81
CA ARG A 64 8.51 -12.68 5.68
C ARG A 64 8.22 -13.62 6.85
N ASP A 65 8.14 -13.08 8.06
CA ASP A 65 7.96 -13.88 9.29
C ASP A 65 6.50 -14.33 9.49
N ARG A 66 5.53 -13.61 8.90
CA ARG A 66 4.10 -13.83 9.16
C ARG A 66 3.38 -14.30 7.91
N LEU A 67 3.05 -15.59 7.87
CA LEU A 67 2.24 -16.18 6.79
C LEU A 67 0.89 -15.47 6.58
N SER A 68 0.30 -14.91 7.63
CA SER A 68 -0.93 -14.10 7.51
C SER A 68 -0.72 -12.81 6.71
N PHE A 69 0.48 -12.23 6.75
CA PHE A 69 0.85 -11.05 5.98
C PHE A 69 1.13 -11.41 4.53
N MET A 70 1.88 -12.48 4.29
CA MET A 70 2.10 -13.00 2.93
C MET A 70 0.78 -13.32 2.24
N ARG A 71 -0.13 -14.05 2.91
CA ARG A 71 -1.46 -14.37 2.38
C ARG A 71 -2.28 -13.13 2.06
N PHE A 72 -2.27 -12.12 2.93
CA PHE A 72 -2.98 -10.86 2.69
C PHE A 72 -2.46 -10.10 1.46
N LEU A 73 -1.14 -10.12 1.25
CA LEU A 73 -0.49 -9.53 0.09
C LEU A 73 -0.60 -10.39 -1.18
N GLY A 74 -1.15 -11.60 -1.10
CA GLY A 74 -1.21 -12.55 -2.21
C GLY A 74 0.15 -13.13 -2.60
N LEU A 75 1.11 -13.15 -1.67
CA LEU A 75 2.47 -13.66 -1.87
C LEU A 75 2.56 -15.14 -1.49
N GLY A 76 3.19 -15.94 -2.36
CA GLY A 76 3.69 -17.28 -2.07
C GLY A 76 5.04 -17.25 -1.33
N LEU A 77 5.48 -18.41 -0.82
CA LEU A 77 6.69 -18.53 0.01
C LEU A 77 7.98 -18.08 -0.69
N GLU A 78 8.05 -18.24 -2.01
CA GLU A 78 9.21 -17.86 -2.83
C GLU A 78 9.06 -16.47 -3.46
N ASP A 79 7.90 -15.83 -3.30
CA ASP A 79 7.66 -14.54 -3.90
C ASP A 79 8.45 -13.44 -3.17
N ARG A 80 8.84 -12.43 -3.96
CA ARG A 80 9.56 -11.28 -3.41
C ARG A 80 8.63 -10.40 -2.60
N VAL A 81 9.05 -10.12 -1.36
CA VAL A 81 8.45 -9.11 -0.48
C VAL A 81 8.98 -7.71 -0.86
N PRO A 82 8.14 -6.66 -0.82
CA PRO A 82 8.61 -5.28 -0.96
C PRO A 82 9.63 -4.93 0.13
N ASP A 83 10.82 -4.49 -0.28
CA ASP A 83 11.80 -3.94 0.65
C ASP A 83 11.41 -2.52 1.09
N ALA A 84 12.00 -2.07 2.20
CA ALA A 84 11.73 -0.77 2.81
C ALA A 84 11.84 0.39 1.80
N LYS A 85 12.88 0.36 0.97
CA LYS A 85 13.12 1.39 -0.04
C LYS A 85 12.01 1.42 -1.10
N THR A 86 11.53 0.27 -1.52
CA THR A 86 10.44 0.16 -2.50
C THR A 86 9.13 0.69 -1.94
N VAL A 87 8.83 0.40 -0.67
CA VAL A 87 7.66 0.94 0.04
C VAL A 87 7.75 2.44 0.16
N TRP A 88 8.89 2.96 0.63
CA TRP A 88 9.12 4.38 0.79
C TRP A 88 8.95 5.15 -0.53
N LEU A 89 9.59 4.68 -1.61
CA LEU A 89 9.46 5.31 -2.94
C LEU A 89 8.01 5.36 -3.43
N TYR A 90 7.23 4.33 -3.15
CA TYR A 90 5.83 4.29 -3.55
C TYR A 90 4.97 5.26 -2.75
N ARG A 91 5.16 5.28 -1.42
CA ARG A 91 4.49 6.22 -0.51
C ARG A 91 4.78 7.66 -0.92
N GLU A 92 6.04 7.97 -1.18
CA GLU A 92 6.48 9.30 -1.62
C GLU A 92 5.82 9.71 -2.93
N ALA A 93 5.76 8.80 -3.92
CA ALA A 93 5.12 9.08 -5.19
C ALA A 93 3.60 9.35 -5.04
N LEU A 94 2.92 8.63 -4.15
CA LEU A 94 1.51 8.89 -3.84
C LEU A 94 1.31 10.22 -3.12
N ALA A 95 2.22 10.59 -2.22
CA ALA A 95 2.20 11.84 -1.48
C ALA A 95 2.39 13.04 -2.43
N GLN A 96 3.39 12.98 -3.32
CA GLN A 96 3.63 13.99 -4.36
C GLN A 96 2.44 14.14 -5.32
N ALA A 97 1.69 13.06 -5.57
CA ALA A 97 0.48 13.11 -6.38
C ALA A 97 -0.76 13.61 -5.60
N GLY A 98 -0.66 13.83 -4.28
CA GLY A 98 -1.78 14.23 -3.42
C GLY A 98 -2.84 13.13 -3.25
N LEU A 99 -2.49 11.86 -3.47
CA LEU A 99 -3.46 10.75 -3.53
C LEU A 99 -3.58 9.95 -2.24
N VAL A 100 -2.65 10.11 -1.30
CA VAL A 100 -2.63 9.35 -0.04
C VAL A 100 -3.96 9.47 0.70
N GLU A 101 -4.39 10.69 1.01
CA GLU A 101 -5.61 10.93 1.78
C GLU A 101 -6.85 10.38 1.06
N ALA A 102 -6.95 10.59 -0.25
CA ALA A 102 -8.07 10.10 -1.05
C ALA A 102 -8.16 8.57 -1.05
N LEU A 103 -7.03 7.88 -1.22
CA LEU A 103 -6.97 6.42 -1.22
C LEU A 103 -7.33 5.83 0.15
N PHE A 104 -6.78 6.39 1.23
CA PHE A 104 -7.09 5.91 2.58
C PHE A 104 -8.54 6.23 2.98
N LYS A 105 -9.07 7.39 2.60
CA LYS A 105 -10.49 7.71 2.80
C LYS A 105 -11.41 6.74 2.07
N GLN A 106 -11.07 6.35 0.84
CA GLN A 106 -11.82 5.35 0.08
C GLN A 106 -11.75 3.98 0.78
N PHE A 107 -10.57 3.56 1.24
CA PHE A 107 -10.37 2.34 2.03
C PHE A 107 -11.24 2.32 3.29
N ASP A 108 -11.21 3.40 4.08
CA ASP A 108 -12.02 3.53 5.28
C ASP A 108 -13.51 3.52 4.98
N GLY A 109 -13.94 4.05 3.83
CA GLY A 109 -15.33 3.98 3.37
C GLY A 109 -15.83 2.54 3.23
N TYR A 110 -15.00 1.64 2.69
CA TYR A 110 -15.36 0.22 2.61
C TYR A 110 -15.41 -0.43 4.01
N LEU A 111 -14.51 -0.08 4.92
CA LEU A 111 -14.53 -0.60 6.29
C LEU A 111 -15.72 -0.07 7.11
N ALA A 112 -16.06 1.22 6.95
CA ALA A 112 -17.15 1.88 7.63
C ALA A 112 -18.52 1.29 7.27
N SER A 113 -18.66 0.74 6.06
CA SER A 113 -19.87 0.04 5.61
C SER A 113 -20.15 -1.25 6.40
N ARG A 114 -19.15 -1.81 7.12
CA ARG A 114 -19.28 -3.00 7.97
C ARG A 114 -19.10 -2.75 9.48
N HIS A 115 -18.31 -1.75 9.89
CA HIS A 115 -18.07 -1.43 11.30
C HIS A 115 -18.05 0.10 11.48
N GLY A 116 -18.80 0.61 12.46
CA GLY A 116 -19.04 2.05 12.66
C GLY A 116 -17.80 2.95 12.50
N SER A 117 -17.97 4.01 11.72
CA SER A 117 -17.02 5.06 11.34
C SER A 117 -16.11 5.56 12.47
N GLY A 118 -14.80 5.28 12.39
CA GLY A 118 -13.84 5.83 13.35
C GLY A 118 -12.34 5.77 13.01
N GLU A 119 -11.89 5.05 11.97
CA GLU A 119 -10.46 4.75 11.79
C GLU A 119 -9.67 5.78 10.94
N SER A 120 -10.32 6.58 10.08
CA SER A 120 -9.64 7.58 9.22
C SER A 120 -8.81 8.61 9.97
N VAL A 121 -9.23 8.98 11.18
CA VAL A 121 -8.54 9.99 12.02
C VAL A 121 -7.27 9.41 12.66
N ARG A 122 -7.16 8.09 12.76
CA ARG A 122 -6.00 7.42 13.38
C ARG A 122 -4.83 7.35 12.42
N LEU A 123 -5.07 7.07 11.13
CA LEU A 123 -4.01 6.93 10.13
C LEU A 123 -3.29 8.26 9.85
N LEU A 124 -4.02 9.37 9.82
CA LEU A 124 -3.45 10.73 9.69
C LEU A 124 -2.77 11.25 10.98
N ARG A 125 -2.95 10.56 12.12
CA ARG A 125 -2.26 10.85 13.39
C ARG A 125 -1.03 9.97 13.60
N THR A 126 -1.03 8.74 13.10
CA THR A 126 0.06 7.78 13.27
C THR A 126 1.23 8.04 12.31
N TYR A 127 0.97 8.61 11.13
CA TYR A 127 1.99 8.96 10.13
C TYR A 127 1.92 10.47 9.79
N PRO A 128 2.40 11.37 10.66
CA PRO A 128 2.39 12.81 10.40
C PRO A 128 3.21 13.22 9.17
N GLU A 129 4.14 12.39 8.71
CA GLU A 129 4.89 12.58 7.47
C GLU A 129 4.01 12.50 6.21
N LEU A 130 2.82 11.90 6.28
CA LEU A 130 1.84 11.94 5.19
C LEU A 130 1.18 13.32 5.03
N LYS A 131 1.46 14.27 5.93
CA LYS A 131 1.06 15.69 5.83
C LYS A 131 2.16 16.61 5.32
N LEU A 132 3.39 16.12 5.13
CA LEU A 132 4.53 16.92 4.74
C LEU A 132 4.82 16.76 3.24
N VAL A 133 3.99 17.44 2.45
CA VAL A 133 4.44 18.19 1.27
C VAL A 133 3.92 19.61 1.42
#